data_AF-A0A259LWG0-F1
#
_entry.id   AF-A0A259LWG0-F1
#
_cell.length_a   1.000
_cell.length_b   1.000
_cell.length_c   1.000
_cell.angle_alpha   90.00
_cell.angle_beta   90.00
_cell.angle_gamma   90.00
#
_symmetry.space_group_name_H-M   'P 1'
#
loop_
_entity.id
_entity.type
_entity.pdbx_description
1 polymer ?
#
loop_
_entity_poly.entity_id
_entity_poly.type
_entity_poly.pdbx_seq_one_letter_code
_entity_poly.pdbx_strand_id
1 'polypeptide(L)'
;MALSFTEKKRIRKNFGRIPEAIEMPNLIEVQRESYEAFLQMNTPREKRTDDGLGGVFKSVFPITDFSERATLEYVSYEFEQPKFDVEECMQRDLTFQAPLKVRLQLVVFDVDEDTGARSVKEVKEQECYLGDIPLMTEKGTFVVNGTERVIVSQMHRSPGVFFDHDKGKTHASGKLLFAARIIPYRGSWLDFEFDAKDILNIRIDRKRKLPATTMLYALGYDTEQILDQFYTRSIYRLDKKGWVTSFRPDAWKGVKPEFDLIDAKTGKVVAEAGKKITALKAKRAAESGTDEILVTSEALIGKFLARDVVNMETGEIFGEAGDALEEATIAEMRDYGIDLIEVL
;
A
#
# COMPACT_ATOMS: atom_id res chain seq x y z
N MET A 1 -10.52 -48.85 22.77
CA MET A 1 -9.15 -49.01 22.25
C MET A 1 -8.40 -49.95 23.15
N ALA A 2 -7.56 -50.82 22.60
CA ALA A 2 -6.69 -51.67 23.42
C ALA A 2 -5.63 -50.79 24.10
N LEU A 3 -5.47 -50.91 25.42
CA LEU A 3 -4.43 -50.19 26.15
C LEU A 3 -3.04 -50.66 25.69
N SER A 4 -2.11 -49.72 25.53
CA SER A 4 -0.70 -50.03 25.28
C SER A 4 -0.07 -50.74 26.49
N PHE A 5 1.08 -51.39 26.27
CA PHE A 5 1.80 -52.11 27.33
C PHE A 5 2.21 -51.20 28.51
N THR A 6 2.49 -49.94 28.25
CA THR A 6 2.86 -48.94 29.28
C THR A 6 1.64 -48.46 30.04
N GLU A 7 0.51 -48.19 29.37
CA GLU A 7 -0.73 -47.77 30.02
C GLU A 7 -1.31 -48.85 30.94
N LYS A 8 -1.14 -50.13 30.58
CA LYS A 8 -1.54 -51.26 31.44
C LYS A 8 -0.86 -51.26 32.81
N LYS A 9 0.36 -50.70 32.93
CA LYS A 9 1.08 -50.64 34.21
C LYS A 9 0.46 -49.64 35.19
N ARG A 10 -0.17 -48.56 34.71
CA ARG A 10 -0.78 -47.53 35.55
C ARG A 10 -1.91 -46.81 34.81
N ILE A 11 -3.14 -47.13 35.19
CA ILE A 11 -4.34 -46.54 34.59
C ILE A 11 -4.69 -45.24 35.34
N ARG A 12 -4.74 -44.11 34.61
CA ARG A 12 -5.21 -42.82 35.13
C ARG A 12 -6.71 -42.70 34.92
N LYS A 13 -7.49 -42.55 35.99
CA LYS A 13 -8.94 -42.30 35.89
C LYS A 13 -9.19 -40.88 35.36
N ASN A 14 -9.82 -40.77 34.18
CA ASN A 14 -10.27 -39.50 33.60
C ASN A 14 -11.74 -39.26 33.98
N PHE A 15 -12.06 -38.06 34.50
CA PHE A 15 -13.43 -37.65 34.87
C PHE A 15 -14.06 -36.72 33.83
N GLY A 16 -13.34 -36.40 32.75
CA GLY A 16 -13.83 -35.62 31.62
C GLY A 16 -15.03 -36.32 30.99
N ARG A 17 -16.13 -35.56 30.82
CA ARG A 17 -17.36 -36.06 30.20
C ARG A 17 -17.39 -35.84 28.69
N ILE A 18 -16.63 -34.86 28.21
CA ILE A 18 -16.52 -34.51 26.80
C ILE A 18 -15.47 -35.43 26.17
N PRO A 19 -15.81 -36.21 25.12
CA PRO A 19 -14.84 -37.03 24.42
C PRO A 19 -13.85 -36.15 23.63
N GLU A 20 -12.60 -36.58 23.57
CA GLU A 20 -11.57 -35.95 22.75
C GLU A 20 -11.87 -36.23 21.28
N ALA A 21 -12.17 -35.18 20.51
CA ALA A 21 -12.56 -35.29 19.09
C ALA A 21 -11.36 -35.28 18.14
N ILE A 22 -10.23 -34.71 18.58
CA ILE A 22 -8.99 -34.57 17.82
C ILE A 22 -7.86 -34.91 18.78
N GLU A 23 -6.90 -35.71 18.33
CA GLU A 23 -5.72 -36.04 19.11
C GLU A 23 -4.81 -34.81 19.29
N MET A 24 -4.13 -34.73 20.43
CA MET A 24 -3.18 -33.66 20.70
C MET A 24 -2.07 -33.64 19.62
N PRO A 25 -1.87 -32.53 18.90
CA PRO A 25 -0.85 -32.44 17.87
C PRO A 25 0.55 -32.42 18.49
N ASN A 26 1.57 -32.56 17.64
CA ASN A 26 2.94 -32.47 18.09
C ASN A 26 3.27 -31.03 18.50
N LEU A 27 3.57 -30.81 19.78
CA LEU A 27 3.75 -29.48 20.35
C LEU A 27 4.98 -28.71 19.82
N ILE A 28 5.93 -29.41 19.17
CA ILE A 28 7.11 -28.81 18.53
C ILE A 28 7.01 -28.75 17.00
N GLU A 29 5.87 -29.14 16.45
CA GLU A 29 5.63 -29.22 15.00
C GLU A 29 5.88 -27.88 14.30
N VAL A 30 5.37 -26.78 14.87
CA VAL A 30 5.53 -25.42 14.32
C VAL A 30 7.00 -25.06 14.09
N GLN A 31 7.89 -25.40 15.02
CA GLN A 31 9.32 -25.11 14.87
C GLN A 31 9.94 -25.97 13.77
N ARG A 32 9.63 -27.27 13.79
CA ARG A 32 10.18 -28.24 12.85
C ARG A 32 9.72 -27.99 11.42
N GLU A 33 8.42 -27.78 11.21
CA GLU A 33 7.85 -27.51 9.89
C GLU A 33 8.37 -26.19 9.31
N SER A 34 8.43 -25.13 10.12
CA SER A 34 8.97 -23.84 9.69
C SER A 34 10.41 -23.96 9.19
N TYR A 35 11.26 -24.70 9.93
CA TYR A 35 12.66 -24.85 9.58
C TYR A 35 12.90 -25.81 8.41
N GLU A 36 12.14 -26.90 8.32
CA GLU A 36 12.17 -27.80 7.17
C GLU A 36 11.69 -27.09 5.89
N ALA A 37 10.63 -26.27 5.99
CA ALA A 37 10.15 -25.46 4.87
C ALA A 37 11.17 -24.40 4.41
N PHE A 38 11.96 -23.86 5.34
CA PHE A 38 13.05 -22.94 5.04
C PHE A 38 14.22 -23.62 4.32
N LEU A 39 14.71 -24.75 4.83
CA LEU A 39 15.88 -25.43 4.26
C LEU A 39 15.56 -26.28 3.04
N GLN A 40 14.40 -26.93 3.03
CA GLN A 40 14.00 -27.97 2.07
C GLN A 40 15.10 -29.00 1.81
N MET A 41 15.88 -29.33 2.86
CA MET A 41 17.08 -30.16 2.77
C MET A 41 16.76 -31.58 2.31
N ASN A 42 15.63 -32.12 2.77
CA ASN A 42 15.20 -33.48 2.44
C ASN A 42 14.25 -33.53 1.22
N THR A 43 13.99 -32.39 0.58
CA THR A 43 13.11 -32.31 -0.59
C THR A 43 13.94 -32.44 -1.88
N PRO A 44 13.62 -33.38 -2.77
CA PRO A 44 14.26 -33.51 -4.08
C PRO A 44 14.17 -32.19 -4.85
N ARG A 45 15.22 -31.85 -5.60
CA ARG A 45 15.36 -30.57 -6.30
C ARG A 45 14.13 -30.21 -7.14
N GLU A 46 13.53 -31.18 -7.81
CA GLU A 46 12.39 -31.00 -8.72
C GLU A 46 11.08 -30.68 -7.99
N LYS A 47 11.01 -30.99 -6.69
CA LYS A 47 9.84 -30.75 -5.83
C LYS A 47 10.02 -29.57 -4.89
N ARG A 48 11.19 -28.92 -4.90
CA ARG A 48 11.44 -27.73 -4.07
C ARG A 48 10.55 -26.59 -4.56
N THR A 49 9.95 -25.88 -3.61
CA THR A 49 9.18 -24.67 -3.91
C THR A 49 10.11 -23.46 -3.95
N ASP A 50 9.61 -22.35 -4.48
CA ASP A 50 10.33 -21.07 -4.51
C ASP A 50 10.26 -20.32 -3.18
N ASP A 51 10.06 -21.05 -2.09
CA ASP A 51 10.09 -20.57 -0.72
C ASP A 51 11.43 -20.93 -0.04
N GLY A 52 11.65 -20.38 1.15
CA GLY A 52 12.86 -20.68 1.94
C GLY A 52 14.15 -20.24 1.23
N LEU A 53 15.21 -21.06 1.35
CA LEU A 53 16.51 -20.77 0.75
C LEU A 53 16.48 -20.67 -0.78
N GLY A 54 15.70 -21.53 -1.44
CA GLY A 54 15.55 -21.50 -2.90
C GLY A 54 14.96 -20.17 -3.38
N GLY A 55 13.90 -19.70 -2.71
CA GLY A 55 13.31 -18.39 -2.94
C GLY A 55 14.27 -17.23 -2.69
N VAL A 56 15.06 -17.30 -1.62
CA VAL A 56 16.08 -16.27 -1.31
C VAL A 56 17.11 -16.18 -2.43
N PHE A 57 17.66 -17.30 -2.91
CA PHE A 57 18.61 -17.27 -4.02
C PHE A 57 17.98 -16.72 -5.31
N LYS A 58 16.77 -17.16 -5.67
CA LYS A 58 16.05 -16.64 -6.84
C LYS A 58 15.68 -15.16 -6.74
N SER A 59 15.56 -14.60 -5.52
CA SER A 59 15.29 -13.18 -5.33
C SER A 59 16.51 -12.28 -5.56
N VAL A 60 17.72 -12.85 -5.45
CA VAL A 60 19.00 -12.13 -5.59
C VAL A 60 19.64 -12.40 -6.95
N PHE A 61 19.51 -13.61 -7.46
CA PHE A 61 20.06 -14.03 -8.75
C PHE A 61 18.98 -13.98 -9.84
N PRO A 62 19.34 -13.63 -11.09
CA PRO A 62 20.70 -13.42 -11.59
C PRO A 62 21.30 -12.07 -11.18
N ILE A 63 22.63 -12.05 -10.98
CA ILE A 63 23.39 -10.81 -10.75
C ILE A 63 24.11 -10.48 -12.05
N THR A 64 23.81 -9.33 -12.65
CA THR A 64 24.48 -8.82 -13.84
C THR A 64 25.58 -7.83 -13.47
N ASP A 65 26.68 -7.88 -14.23
CA ASP A 65 27.69 -6.82 -14.18
C ASP A 65 27.13 -5.49 -14.71
N PHE A 66 27.68 -4.37 -14.25
CA PHE A 66 27.31 -3.02 -14.70
C PHE A 66 27.49 -2.83 -16.21
N SER A 67 28.49 -3.48 -16.80
CA SER A 67 28.74 -3.44 -18.25
C SER A 67 27.92 -4.47 -19.03
N GLU A 68 27.10 -5.28 -18.34
CA GLU A 68 26.29 -6.36 -18.89
C GLU A 68 27.10 -7.40 -19.70
N ARG A 69 28.41 -7.53 -19.42
CA ARG A 69 29.31 -8.50 -20.06
C ARG A 69 29.32 -9.86 -19.40
N ALA A 70 28.82 -9.95 -18.17
CA ALA A 70 28.72 -11.20 -17.44
C ALA A 70 27.48 -11.22 -16.56
N THR A 71 26.92 -12.42 -16.41
CA THR A 71 25.78 -12.71 -15.53
C THR A 71 26.11 -13.92 -14.68
N LEU A 72 25.88 -13.80 -13.37
CA LEU A 72 25.98 -14.91 -12.43
C LEU A 72 24.57 -15.42 -12.13
N GLU A 73 24.34 -16.71 -12.38
CA GLU A 73 23.05 -17.37 -12.22
C GLU A 73 23.09 -18.43 -11.12
N TYR A 74 21.96 -18.59 -10.43
CA TYR A 74 21.76 -19.64 -9.44
C TYR A 74 21.18 -20.90 -10.11
N VAL A 75 21.83 -22.05 -9.90
CA VAL A 75 21.40 -23.34 -10.46
C VAL A 75 20.72 -24.21 -9.40
N SER A 76 21.40 -24.45 -8.28
CA SER A 76 20.90 -25.28 -7.17
C SER A 76 21.71 -25.07 -5.89
N TYR A 77 21.19 -25.53 -4.76
CA TYR A 77 21.96 -25.68 -3.52
C TYR A 77 21.83 -27.09 -2.95
N GLU A 78 22.87 -27.52 -2.24
CA GLU A 78 22.94 -28.80 -1.55
C GLU A 78 23.62 -28.61 -0.20
N PHE A 79 23.18 -29.38 0.80
CA PHE A 79 23.81 -29.44 2.11
C PHE A 79 24.73 -30.64 2.16
N GLU A 80 25.97 -30.44 2.61
CA GLU A 80 26.82 -31.55 3.00
C GLU A 80 26.40 -32.09 4.37
N GLN A 81 26.85 -33.30 4.69
CA GLN A 81 26.61 -33.84 6.03
C GLN A 81 27.32 -33.00 7.10
N PRO A 82 26.70 -32.82 8.27
CA PRO A 82 27.35 -32.16 9.39
C PRO A 82 28.61 -32.96 9.78
N LYS A 83 29.70 -32.25 10.12
CA LYS A 83 30.99 -32.87 10.44
C LYS A 83 30.98 -33.64 11.77
N PHE A 84 30.11 -33.23 12.68
CA PHE A 84 29.97 -33.76 14.03
C PHE A 84 28.49 -33.93 14.34
N ASP A 85 28.16 -34.89 15.19
CA ASP A 85 26.78 -35.05 15.68
C ASP A 85 26.46 -34.05 16.81
N VAL A 86 25.23 -34.13 17.33
CA VAL A 86 24.73 -33.24 18.39
C VAL A 86 25.51 -33.40 19.69
N GLU A 87 25.85 -34.64 20.08
CA GLU A 87 26.53 -34.93 21.35
C GLU A 87 27.98 -34.45 21.32
N GLU A 88 28.67 -34.70 20.21
CA GLU A 88 30.03 -34.21 19.97
C GLU A 88 30.08 -32.69 19.97
N CYS A 89 29.09 -32.02 19.35
CA CYS A 89 29.01 -30.57 19.35
C CYS A 89 28.83 -30.00 20.77
N MET A 90 27.99 -30.65 21.59
CA MET A 90 27.77 -30.25 22.98
C MET A 90 29.03 -30.45 23.85
N GLN A 91 29.74 -31.57 23.69
CA GLN A 91 30.94 -31.86 24.50
C GLN A 91 32.15 -30.99 24.12
N ARG A 92 32.24 -30.56 22.85
CA ARG A 92 33.38 -29.82 22.30
C ARG A 92 33.14 -28.33 22.14
N ASP A 93 32.03 -27.81 22.68
CA ASP A 93 31.61 -26.41 22.54
C ASP A 93 31.50 -25.94 21.08
N LEU A 94 31.09 -26.83 20.17
CA LEU A 94 30.89 -26.53 18.74
C LEU A 94 29.43 -26.21 18.42
N THR A 95 29.19 -25.67 17.23
CA THR A 95 27.83 -25.46 16.68
C THR A 95 27.46 -26.63 15.78
N PHE A 96 26.28 -27.20 15.99
CA PHE A 96 25.76 -28.27 15.13
C PHE A 96 25.24 -27.66 13.82
N GLN A 97 25.98 -27.86 12.72
CA GLN A 97 25.74 -27.18 11.46
C GLN A 97 26.19 -28.01 10.25
N ALA A 98 25.60 -27.73 9.09
CA ALA A 98 25.94 -28.34 7.82
C ALA A 98 26.50 -27.31 6.83
N PRO A 99 27.58 -27.64 6.09
CA PRO A 99 28.08 -26.83 4.98
C PRO A 99 27.03 -26.68 3.87
N LEU A 100 26.76 -25.43 3.46
CA LEU A 100 25.90 -25.12 2.32
C LEU A 100 26.76 -24.90 1.08
N LYS A 101 26.58 -25.77 0.08
CA LYS A 101 27.16 -25.62 -1.25
C LYS A 101 26.11 -25.15 -2.23
N VAL A 102 26.45 -24.15 -3.03
CA VAL A 102 25.56 -23.57 -4.05
C VAL A 102 26.24 -23.67 -5.40
N ARG A 103 25.54 -24.28 -6.35
CA ARG A 103 25.96 -24.37 -7.75
C ARG A 103 25.56 -23.08 -8.45
N LEU A 104 26.56 -22.35 -8.89
CA LEU A 104 26.42 -21.09 -9.59
C LEU A 104 26.97 -21.23 -11.01
N GLN A 105 26.36 -20.53 -11.95
CA GLN A 105 26.77 -20.50 -13.35
C GLN A 105 27.13 -19.08 -13.75
N LEU A 106 28.37 -18.86 -14.16
CA LEU A 106 28.85 -17.61 -14.72
C LEU A 106 28.75 -17.67 -16.24
N VAL A 107 27.89 -16.85 -16.82
CA VAL A 107 27.73 -16.67 -18.26
C VAL A 107 28.45 -15.40 -18.66
N VAL A 108 29.46 -15.51 -19.53
CA VAL A 108 30.20 -14.38 -20.10
C VAL A 108 29.73 -14.14 -21.53
N PHE A 109 29.38 -12.91 -21.85
CA PHE A 109 28.92 -12.49 -23.16
C PHE A 109 30.03 -11.80 -23.95
N ASP A 110 30.09 -12.06 -25.25
CA ASP A 110 30.78 -11.21 -26.20
C ASP A 110 29.77 -10.20 -26.76
N VAL A 111 30.12 -8.91 -26.65
CA VAL A 111 29.26 -7.81 -27.07
C VAL A 111 29.92 -7.16 -28.27
N ASP A 112 29.26 -7.28 -29.43
CA ASP A 112 29.69 -6.61 -30.65
C ASP A 112 29.46 -5.09 -30.50
N GLU A 113 30.54 -4.30 -30.56
CA GLU A 113 30.50 -2.85 -30.31
C GLU A 113 29.72 -2.07 -31.39
N ASP A 114 29.57 -2.63 -32.60
CA ASP A 114 28.90 -1.98 -33.72
C ASP A 114 27.39 -2.29 -33.77
N THR A 115 26.98 -3.49 -33.38
CA THR A 115 25.59 -3.96 -33.46
C THR A 115 24.89 -4.08 -32.11
N GLY A 116 25.63 -4.06 -31.00
CA GLY A 116 25.11 -4.32 -29.65
C GLY A 116 24.60 -5.76 -29.44
N ALA A 117 24.81 -6.65 -30.42
CA ALA A 117 24.36 -8.03 -30.36
C ALA A 117 25.19 -8.80 -29.31
N ARG A 118 24.50 -9.56 -28.46
CA ARG A 118 25.12 -10.37 -27.40
C ARG A 118 25.20 -11.81 -27.84
N SER A 119 26.39 -12.38 -27.78
CA SER A 119 26.60 -13.82 -27.97
C SER A 119 27.24 -14.42 -26.73
N VAL A 120 26.90 -15.68 -26.42
CA VAL A 120 27.49 -16.36 -25.26
C VAL A 120 28.91 -16.77 -25.63
N LYS A 121 29.89 -16.22 -24.91
CA LYS A 121 31.30 -16.54 -25.11
C LYS A 121 31.71 -17.77 -24.32
N GLU A 122 31.37 -17.79 -23.03
CA GLU A 122 31.82 -18.83 -22.12
C GLU A 122 30.78 -19.04 -21.01
N VAL A 123 30.57 -20.29 -20.63
CA VAL A 123 29.72 -20.66 -19.49
C VAL A 123 30.57 -21.49 -18.53
N LYS A 124 30.73 -21.01 -17.29
CA LYS A 124 31.41 -21.74 -16.21
C LYS A 124 30.44 -22.05 -15.10
N GLU A 125 30.29 -23.33 -14.80
CA GLU A 125 29.48 -23.79 -13.68
C GLU A 125 30.40 -24.31 -12.57
N GLN A 126 30.18 -23.85 -11.34
CA GLN A 126 30.98 -24.25 -10.19
C GLN A 126 30.13 -24.34 -8.92
N GLU A 127 30.48 -25.31 -8.08
CA GLU A 127 29.95 -25.39 -6.72
C GLU A 127 30.79 -24.56 -5.77
N CYS A 128 30.16 -23.57 -5.16
CA CYS A 128 30.76 -22.65 -4.21
C CYS A 128 30.24 -22.94 -2.80
N TYR A 129 31.14 -23.00 -1.83
CA TYR A 129 30.77 -23.04 -0.41
C TYR A 129 30.36 -21.64 0.05
N LEU A 130 29.15 -21.48 0.58
CA LEU A 130 28.60 -20.19 1.03
C LEU A 130 28.51 -20.05 2.57
N GLY A 131 29.04 -21.01 3.31
CA GLY A 131 29.03 -21.00 4.78
C GLY A 131 28.32 -22.21 5.37
N ASP A 132 28.35 -22.30 6.69
CA ASP A 132 27.65 -23.35 7.44
C ASP A 132 26.32 -22.83 7.96
N ILE A 133 25.27 -23.65 7.87
CA ILE A 133 23.94 -23.35 8.40
C ILE A 133 23.69 -24.23 9.64
N PRO A 134 23.38 -23.65 10.82
CA PRO A 134 23.04 -24.41 12.01
C PRO A 134 21.85 -25.34 11.77
N LEU A 135 21.94 -26.60 12.16
CA LEU A 135 20.83 -27.55 11.97
C LEU A 135 19.98 -27.66 13.24
N MET A 136 18.68 -27.91 13.04
CA MET A 136 17.75 -28.16 14.12
C MET A 136 17.86 -29.62 14.59
N THR A 137 17.91 -29.84 15.90
CA THR A 137 17.88 -31.18 16.50
C THR A 137 16.48 -31.79 16.42
N GLU A 138 16.35 -33.10 16.71
CA GLU A 138 15.05 -33.78 16.77
C GLU A 138 14.07 -33.16 17.79
N LYS A 139 14.60 -32.47 18.80
CA LYS A 139 13.84 -31.80 19.86
C LYS A 139 13.35 -30.40 19.47
N GLY A 140 13.70 -29.89 18.29
CA GLY A 140 13.38 -28.52 17.87
C GLY A 140 14.31 -27.46 18.47
N THR A 141 15.50 -27.86 18.92
CA THR A 141 16.53 -26.96 19.48
C THR A 141 17.69 -26.79 18.49
N PHE A 142 18.59 -25.85 18.76
CA PHE A 142 19.86 -25.66 18.04
C PHE A 142 21.01 -25.74 19.02
N VAL A 143 22.12 -26.41 18.65
CA VAL A 143 23.35 -26.36 19.45
C VAL A 143 24.24 -25.27 18.89
N VAL A 144 24.48 -24.22 19.69
CA VAL A 144 25.36 -23.09 19.33
C VAL A 144 26.42 -22.93 20.40
N ASN A 145 27.68 -23.13 20.02
CA ASN A 145 28.83 -23.15 20.93
C ASN A 145 28.59 -24.08 22.14
N GLY A 146 28.25 -25.34 21.86
CA GLY A 146 27.98 -26.38 22.88
C GLY A 146 26.66 -26.26 23.63
N THR A 147 25.96 -25.13 23.52
CA THR A 147 24.76 -24.86 24.31
C THR A 147 23.50 -25.02 23.47
N GLU A 148 22.51 -25.75 23.98
CA GLU A 148 21.18 -25.82 23.37
C GLU A 148 20.44 -24.47 23.48
N ARG A 149 19.89 -24.03 22.36
CA ARG A 149 19.12 -22.80 22.22
C ARG A 149 17.80 -23.08 21.49
N VAL A 150 16.81 -22.23 21.73
CA VAL A 150 15.51 -22.27 21.05
C VAL A 150 15.27 -20.92 20.40
N ILE A 151 14.71 -20.93 19.20
CA ILE A 151 14.22 -19.74 18.53
C ILE A 151 12.75 -19.57 18.87
N VAL A 152 12.39 -18.42 19.42
CA VAL A 152 11.01 -18.11 19.80
C VAL A 152 10.29 -17.48 18.61
N SER A 153 9.10 -17.99 18.29
CA SER A 153 8.25 -17.42 17.25
C SER A 153 7.87 -15.98 17.59
N GLN A 154 8.21 -15.05 16.69
CA GLN A 154 7.87 -13.65 16.85
C GLN A 154 6.48 -13.37 16.30
N MET A 155 5.69 -12.58 17.02
CA MET A 155 4.45 -11.99 16.51
C MET A 155 4.70 -10.54 16.08
N HIS A 156 4.51 -10.25 14.80
CA HIS A 156 4.61 -8.90 14.25
C HIS A 156 3.36 -8.56 13.43
N ARG A 157 3.16 -7.27 13.13
CA ARG A 157 2.07 -6.85 12.24
C ARG A 157 2.32 -7.40 10.84
N SER A 158 1.28 -7.92 10.20
CA SER A 158 1.36 -8.32 8.81
C SER A 158 1.63 -7.11 7.91
N PRO A 159 2.30 -7.29 6.76
CA PRO A 159 2.31 -6.27 5.73
C PRO A 159 0.89 -5.93 5.27
N GLY A 160 0.66 -4.67 4.90
CA GLY A 160 -0.65 -4.22 4.44
C GLY A 160 -0.95 -2.76 4.80
N VAL A 161 -2.21 -2.38 4.61
CA VAL A 161 -2.72 -1.04 4.91
C VAL A 161 -3.58 -1.10 6.16
N PHE A 162 -3.26 -0.24 7.13
CA PHE A 162 -3.95 -0.16 8.41
C PHE A 162 -4.57 1.21 8.58
N PHE A 163 -5.86 1.26 8.87
CA PHE A 163 -6.57 2.48 9.23
C PHE A 163 -6.79 2.51 10.74
N ASP A 164 -6.47 3.63 11.37
CA ASP A 164 -6.61 3.83 12.82
C ASP A 164 -7.05 5.27 13.11
N HIS A 165 -7.47 5.52 14.35
CA HIS A 165 -7.74 6.87 14.83
C HIS A 165 -7.27 7.04 16.27
N ASP A 166 -6.90 8.26 16.64
CA ASP A 166 -6.35 8.59 17.96
C ASP A 166 -7.36 8.49 19.14
N LYS A 167 -8.61 8.12 18.85
CA LYS A 167 -9.75 8.10 19.79
C LYS A 167 -9.98 9.47 20.47
N GLY A 168 -9.61 10.57 19.80
CA GLY A 168 -9.78 11.93 20.29
C GLY A 168 -8.86 12.30 21.45
N LYS A 169 -7.76 11.54 21.64
CA LYS A 169 -6.82 11.75 22.75
C LYS A 169 -5.77 12.80 22.43
N THR A 170 -5.46 13.04 21.15
CA THR A 170 -4.33 13.88 20.76
C THR A 170 -4.69 15.36 20.72
N HIS A 171 -5.93 15.71 20.39
CA HIS A 171 -6.37 17.10 20.32
C HIS A 171 -7.39 17.43 21.40
N ALA A 172 -7.25 18.59 22.05
CA ALA A 172 -8.10 19.01 23.17
C ALA A 172 -9.59 19.15 22.81
N SER A 173 -9.92 19.36 21.53
CA SER A 173 -11.32 19.39 21.09
C SER A 173 -12.01 18.02 21.08
N GLY A 174 -11.27 16.93 21.31
CA GLY A 174 -11.78 15.56 21.19
C GLY A 174 -12.05 15.12 19.75
N LYS A 175 -11.64 15.91 18.75
CA LYS A 175 -11.75 15.54 17.32
C LYS A 175 -10.94 14.27 17.05
N LEU A 176 -11.56 13.32 16.36
CA LEU A 176 -10.89 12.10 15.93
C LEU A 176 -9.91 12.42 14.80
N LEU A 177 -8.64 12.09 14.99
CA LEU A 177 -7.62 12.18 13.96
C LEU A 177 -7.42 10.80 13.35
N PHE A 178 -7.81 10.66 12.08
CA PHE A 178 -7.64 9.43 11.32
C PHE A 178 -6.23 9.34 10.72
N ALA A 179 -5.72 8.12 10.66
CA ALA A 179 -4.44 7.80 10.05
C ALA A 179 -4.55 6.52 9.21
N ALA A 180 -3.79 6.46 8.13
CA ALA A 180 -3.58 5.27 7.32
C ALA A 180 -2.09 4.94 7.28
N ARG A 181 -1.71 3.70 7.56
CA ARG A 181 -0.32 3.24 7.58
C ARG A 181 -0.13 2.10 6.61
N ILE A 182 0.83 2.24 5.71
CA ILE A 182 1.26 1.20 4.78
C ILE A 182 2.53 0.57 5.35
N ILE A 183 2.42 -0.69 5.76
CA ILE A 183 3.54 -1.51 6.27
C ILE A 183 3.96 -2.44 5.14
N PRO A 184 5.13 -2.23 4.50
CA PRO A 184 5.65 -3.17 3.52
C PRO A 184 6.25 -4.40 4.21
N TYR A 185 6.40 -5.48 3.46
CA TYR A 185 7.19 -6.64 3.91
C TYR A 185 8.68 -6.29 4.04
N ARG A 186 9.19 -5.48 3.11
CA ARG A 186 10.55 -4.93 3.11
C ARG A 186 10.52 -3.50 2.56
N GLY A 187 11.21 -2.58 3.23
CA GLY A 187 11.33 -1.19 2.79
C GLY A 187 10.75 -0.19 3.79
N SER A 188 10.59 1.06 3.31
CA SER A 188 10.16 2.19 4.13
C SER A 188 8.67 2.18 4.41
N TRP A 189 8.29 2.61 5.61
CA TRP A 189 6.89 2.74 6.01
C TRP A 189 6.33 4.07 5.51
N LEU A 190 5.07 4.06 5.04
CA LEU A 190 4.34 5.26 4.66
C LEU A 190 3.16 5.47 5.61
N ASP A 191 3.19 6.60 6.31
CA ASP A 191 2.14 6.99 7.25
C ASP A 191 1.42 8.23 6.71
N PHE A 192 0.11 8.14 6.54
CA PHE A 192 -0.80 9.24 6.25
C PHE A 192 -1.57 9.59 7.52
N GLU A 193 -1.69 10.87 7.86
CA GLU A 193 -2.41 11.31 9.04
C GLU A 193 -3.06 12.67 8.83
N PHE A 194 -4.27 12.83 9.36
CA PHE A 194 -4.93 14.13 9.45
C PHE A 194 -4.41 14.90 10.67
N ASP A 195 -4.23 16.20 10.50
CA ASP A 195 -4.03 17.11 11.61
C ASP A 195 -5.37 17.68 12.15
N ALA A 196 -5.29 18.50 13.19
CA ALA A 196 -6.47 19.12 13.77
C ALA A 196 -7.21 20.09 12.81
N LYS A 197 -6.51 20.57 11.77
CA LYS A 197 -7.01 21.50 10.75
C LYS A 197 -7.51 20.78 9.49
N ASP A 198 -7.68 19.45 9.52
CA ASP A 198 -8.06 18.61 8.38
C ASP A 198 -7.05 18.61 7.21
N ILE A 199 -5.80 18.96 7.48
CA ILE A 199 -4.72 18.85 6.49
C ILE A 199 -4.18 17.42 6.52
N LEU A 200 -4.25 16.76 5.36
CA LEU A 200 -3.68 15.44 5.17
C LEU A 200 -2.16 15.55 5.00
N ASN A 201 -1.43 14.91 5.91
CA ASN A 201 0.03 14.88 5.92
C ASN A 201 0.53 13.45 5.67
N ILE A 202 1.74 13.34 5.13
CA ILE A 202 2.50 12.10 4.97
C ILE A 202 3.79 12.14 5.80
N ARG A 203 4.20 10.97 6.30
CA ARG A 203 5.53 10.71 6.86
C ARG A 203 6.11 9.44 6.26
N ILE A 204 7.38 9.52 5.88
CA ILE A 204 8.17 8.37 5.43
C ILE A 204 9.07 7.95 6.59
N ASP A 205 9.02 6.69 7.00
CA ASP A 205 9.78 6.13 8.14
C ASP A 205 9.63 6.93 9.44
N ARG A 206 8.41 7.44 9.70
CA ARG A 206 8.10 8.27 10.88
C ARG A 206 8.98 9.51 11.04
N LYS A 207 9.57 10.01 9.95
CA LYS A 207 10.37 11.25 9.91
C LYS A 207 9.45 12.48 9.93
N ARG A 208 9.93 13.60 9.37
CA ARG A 208 9.19 14.87 9.31
C ARG A 208 7.86 14.73 8.57
N LYS A 209 6.88 15.53 8.99
CA LYS A 209 5.60 15.71 8.28
C LYS A 209 5.83 16.49 7.00
N LEU A 210 5.18 16.04 5.93
CA LEU A 210 5.07 16.75 4.66
C LEU A 210 3.58 16.76 4.25
N PRO A 211 3.10 17.76 3.51
CA PRO A 211 1.78 17.70 2.89
C PRO A 211 1.68 16.47 1.99
N ALA A 212 0.57 15.74 2.06
CA ALA A 212 0.39 14.51 1.26
C ALA A 212 0.48 14.76 -0.26
N THR A 213 0.09 15.96 -0.70
CA THR A 213 0.24 16.42 -2.09
C THR A 213 1.68 16.41 -2.58
N THR A 214 2.67 16.61 -1.70
CA THR A 214 4.10 16.50 -2.04
C THR A 214 4.45 15.13 -2.65
N MET A 215 3.83 14.06 -2.15
CA MET A 215 4.03 12.73 -2.71
C MET A 215 3.41 12.60 -4.10
N LEU A 216 2.24 13.19 -4.33
CA LEU A 216 1.56 13.16 -5.62
C LEU A 216 2.34 13.95 -6.68
N TYR A 217 2.86 15.13 -6.33
CA TYR A 217 3.79 15.87 -7.19
C TYR A 217 5.04 15.04 -7.52
N ALA A 218 5.61 14.34 -6.54
CA ALA A 218 6.76 13.46 -6.76
C ALA A 218 6.44 12.24 -7.65
N LEU A 219 5.17 11.83 -7.74
CA LEU A 219 4.69 10.81 -8.68
C LEU A 219 4.41 11.36 -10.08
N GLY A 220 4.59 12.67 -10.30
CA GLY A 220 4.42 13.33 -11.58
C GLY A 220 3.02 13.89 -11.84
N TYR A 221 2.16 13.97 -10.81
CA TYR A 221 0.86 14.61 -10.93
C TYR A 221 0.99 16.14 -10.84
N ASP A 222 0.26 16.87 -11.68
CA ASP A 222 0.05 18.32 -11.53
C ASP A 222 -1.14 18.64 -10.62
N THR A 223 -1.35 19.91 -10.31
CA THR A 223 -2.41 20.36 -9.40
C THR A 223 -3.80 19.98 -9.91
N GLU A 224 -4.07 20.18 -11.20
CA GLU A 224 -5.38 19.89 -11.79
C GLU A 224 -5.69 18.39 -11.75
N GLN A 225 -4.71 17.55 -12.07
CA GLN A 225 -4.84 16.10 -11.99
C GLN A 225 -5.08 15.65 -10.54
N ILE A 226 -4.41 16.25 -9.56
CA ILE A 226 -4.67 15.96 -8.15
C ILE A 226 -6.13 16.29 -7.82
N LEU A 227 -6.60 17.48 -8.20
CA LEU A 227 -7.98 17.90 -7.93
C LEU A 227 -9.01 17.00 -8.61
N ASP A 228 -8.78 16.61 -9.86
CA ASP A 228 -9.64 15.67 -10.62
C ASP A 228 -9.79 14.31 -9.93
N GLN A 229 -8.73 13.80 -9.27
CA GLN A 229 -8.77 12.49 -8.62
C GLN A 229 -9.63 12.51 -7.35
N PHE A 230 -9.66 13.63 -6.62
CA PHE A 230 -10.28 13.71 -5.30
C PHE A 230 -11.60 14.49 -5.26
N TYR A 231 -11.88 15.33 -6.25
CA TYR A 231 -13.03 16.22 -6.27
C TYR A 231 -13.88 16.04 -7.54
N THR A 232 -15.15 16.43 -7.46
CA THR A 232 -16.03 16.45 -8.63
C THR A 232 -16.19 17.88 -9.11
N ARG A 233 -15.79 18.16 -10.35
CA ARG A 233 -15.99 19.48 -10.96
C ARG A 233 -17.43 19.78 -11.34
N SER A 234 -17.77 21.06 -11.33
CA SER A 234 -19.01 21.66 -11.85
C SER A 234 -18.63 22.75 -12.84
N ILE A 235 -19.26 22.74 -14.01
CA ILE A 235 -19.00 23.72 -15.07
C ILE A 235 -19.96 24.88 -14.87
N TYR A 236 -19.44 26.10 -14.91
CA TYR A 236 -20.21 27.33 -14.89
C TYR A 236 -20.00 28.08 -16.20
N ARG A 237 -21.10 28.36 -16.93
CA ARG A 237 -21.08 29.13 -18.16
C ARG A 237 -21.68 30.51 -17.94
N LEU A 238 -21.03 31.56 -18.41
CA LEU A 238 -21.56 32.91 -18.34
C LEU A 238 -22.71 33.09 -19.36
N ASP A 239 -23.85 33.59 -18.88
CA ASP A 239 -24.99 34.03 -19.68
C ASP A 239 -25.28 35.51 -19.37
N LYS A 240 -26.10 36.17 -20.20
CA LYS A 240 -26.47 37.59 -20.06
C LYS A 240 -27.08 37.93 -18.70
N LYS A 241 -27.64 36.94 -17.99
CA LYS A 241 -28.34 37.11 -16.71
C LYS A 241 -27.53 36.65 -15.50
N GLY A 242 -26.38 36.01 -15.69
CA GLY A 242 -25.61 35.39 -14.60
C GLY A 242 -24.84 34.15 -15.06
N TRP A 243 -24.48 33.28 -14.12
CA TRP A 243 -23.77 32.04 -14.42
C TRP A 243 -24.73 30.86 -14.45
N VAL A 244 -24.57 29.95 -15.40
CA VAL A 244 -25.39 28.76 -15.58
C VAL A 244 -24.56 27.52 -15.21
N THR A 245 -25.09 26.66 -14.36
CA THR A 245 -24.45 25.39 -13.99
C THR A 245 -25.45 24.24 -13.94
N SER A 246 -24.96 23.01 -14.06
CA SER A 246 -25.80 21.81 -14.01
C SER A 246 -26.45 21.63 -12.64
N PHE A 247 -27.75 21.35 -12.62
CA PHE A 247 -28.48 21.05 -11.41
C PHE A 247 -28.20 19.60 -10.97
N ARG A 248 -27.46 19.43 -9.87
CA ARG A 248 -27.21 18.11 -9.24
C ARG A 248 -28.10 17.94 -8.01
N PRO A 249 -29.17 17.13 -8.07
CA PRO A 249 -30.14 17.03 -6.97
C PRO A 249 -29.51 16.59 -5.65
N ASP A 250 -28.51 15.71 -5.71
CA ASP A 250 -27.81 15.18 -4.54
C ASP A 250 -27.04 16.26 -3.77
N ALA A 251 -26.41 17.22 -4.48
CA ALA A 251 -25.66 18.32 -3.89
C ALA A 251 -26.56 19.29 -3.11
N TRP A 252 -27.85 19.37 -3.47
CA TRP A 252 -28.81 20.28 -2.84
C TRP A 252 -29.62 19.62 -1.71
N LYS A 253 -29.43 18.32 -1.43
CA LYS A 253 -30.17 17.62 -0.37
C LYS A 253 -29.79 18.16 1.01
N GLY A 254 -30.76 18.80 1.67
CA GLY A 254 -30.59 19.31 3.04
C GLY A 254 -29.86 20.65 3.13
N VAL A 255 -29.49 21.23 1.99
CA VAL A 255 -28.85 22.55 1.90
C VAL A 255 -29.92 23.65 1.97
N LYS A 256 -29.56 24.79 2.56
CA LYS A 256 -30.33 26.04 2.48
C LYS A 256 -29.62 26.94 1.45
N PRO A 257 -30.21 27.19 0.28
CA PRO A 257 -29.65 28.13 -0.67
C PRO A 257 -29.54 29.52 -0.05
N GLU A 258 -28.46 30.25 -0.33
CA GLU A 258 -28.31 31.65 0.08
C GLU A 258 -29.08 32.60 -0.85
N PHE A 259 -29.31 32.16 -2.08
CA PHE A 259 -30.03 32.86 -3.15
C PHE A 259 -31.10 31.94 -3.76
N ASP A 260 -32.05 32.53 -4.49
CA ASP A 260 -33.08 31.77 -5.19
C ASP A 260 -32.44 30.91 -6.29
N LEU A 261 -32.75 29.61 -6.29
CA LEU A 261 -32.37 28.71 -7.38
C LEU A 261 -33.36 28.87 -8.51
N ILE A 262 -32.90 29.40 -9.64
CA ILE A 262 -33.72 29.68 -10.81
C ILE A 262 -33.37 28.67 -11.90
N ASP A 263 -34.37 28.03 -12.50
CA ASP A 263 -34.19 27.18 -13.68
C ASP A 263 -33.72 28.05 -14.87
N ALA A 264 -32.58 27.70 -15.47
CA ALA A 264 -31.98 28.49 -16.55
C ALA A 264 -32.85 28.51 -17.83
N LYS A 265 -33.63 27.44 -18.10
CA LYS A 265 -34.50 27.33 -19.27
C LYS A 265 -35.83 28.06 -19.06
N THR A 266 -36.46 27.86 -17.90
CA THR A 266 -37.82 28.36 -17.66
C THR A 266 -37.89 29.69 -16.92
N GLY A 267 -36.78 30.11 -16.28
CA GLY A 267 -36.73 31.32 -15.45
C GLY A 267 -37.57 31.22 -14.17
N LYS A 268 -38.06 30.04 -13.82
CA LYS A 268 -38.87 29.81 -12.62
C LYS A 268 -37.99 29.53 -11.42
N VAL A 269 -38.42 30.01 -10.25
CA VAL A 269 -37.78 29.69 -8.98
C VAL A 269 -38.07 28.23 -8.61
N VAL A 270 -37.02 27.41 -8.62
CA VAL A 270 -37.01 25.99 -8.26
C VAL A 270 -36.96 25.82 -6.74
N ALA A 271 -36.19 26.68 -6.07
CA ALA A 271 -36.12 26.75 -4.62
C ALA A 271 -35.82 28.17 -4.15
N GLU A 272 -36.52 28.62 -3.10
CA GLU A 272 -36.33 29.94 -2.51
C GLU A 272 -35.13 29.97 -1.55
N ALA A 273 -34.47 31.13 -1.49
CA ALA A 273 -33.40 31.43 -0.54
C ALA A 273 -33.84 31.19 0.92
N GLY A 274 -32.90 30.72 1.74
CA GLY A 274 -33.08 30.47 3.17
C GLY A 274 -33.95 29.24 3.53
N LYS A 275 -34.69 28.67 2.57
CA LYS A 275 -35.51 27.48 2.79
C LYS A 275 -34.72 26.21 2.52
N LYS A 276 -34.73 25.28 3.48
CA LYS A 276 -34.05 23.98 3.34
C LYS A 276 -34.68 23.17 2.20
N ILE A 277 -33.87 22.76 1.25
CA ILE A 277 -34.28 21.84 0.18
C ILE A 277 -34.32 20.43 0.75
N THR A 278 -35.50 19.81 0.76
CA THR A 278 -35.64 18.39 1.15
C THR A 278 -35.27 17.48 0.00
N ALA A 279 -34.89 16.24 0.29
CA ALA A 279 -34.57 15.25 -0.74
C ALA A 279 -35.72 15.05 -1.76
N LEU A 280 -36.98 15.12 -1.29
CA LEU A 280 -38.16 15.06 -2.14
C LEU A 280 -38.27 16.27 -3.08
N LYS A 281 -38.01 17.48 -2.59
CA LYS A 281 -38.05 18.70 -3.42
C LYS A 281 -36.93 18.70 -4.47
N ALA A 282 -35.71 18.33 -4.09
CA ALA A 282 -34.60 18.20 -5.03
C ALA A 282 -34.90 17.19 -6.15
N LYS A 283 -35.49 16.04 -5.79
CA LYS A 283 -35.88 15.02 -6.78
C LYS A 283 -37.00 15.50 -7.71
N ARG A 284 -38.03 16.14 -7.16
CA ARG A 284 -39.14 16.70 -7.97
C ARG A 284 -38.67 17.80 -8.93
N ALA A 285 -37.71 18.63 -8.52
CA ALA A 285 -37.11 19.64 -9.38
C ALA A 285 -36.39 19.03 -10.60
N ALA A 286 -35.69 17.90 -10.39
CA ALA A 286 -35.06 17.15 -11.48
C ALA A 286 -36.11 16.48 -12.38
N GLU A 287 -37.11 15.82 -11.78
CA GLU A 287 -38.21 15.18 -12.51
C GLU A 287 -39.06 16.18 -13.33
N SER A 288 -39.13 17.44 -12.89
CA SER A 288 -39.79 18.53 -13.63
C SER A 288 -38.95 19.12 -14.76
N GLY A 289 -37.78 18.57 -15.06
CA GLY A 289 -36.92 18.97 -16.19
C GLY A 289 -35.91 20.08 -15.89
N THR A 290 -35.60 20.33 -14.61
CA THR A 290 -34.54 21.29 -14.25
C THR A 290 -33.18 20.63 -14.43
N ASP A 291 -32.54 20.87 -15.58
CA ASP A 291 -31.19 20.35 -15.87
C ASP A 291 -30.09 21.35 -15.50
N GLU A 292 -30.39 22.64 -15.58
CA GLU A 292 -29.45 23.75 -15.38
C GLU A 292 -30.09 24.84 -14.51
N ILE A 293 -29.29 25.45 -13.64
CA ILE A 293 -29.69 26.56 -12.77
C ILE A 293 -28.88 27.80 -13.09
N LEU A 294 -29.54 28.95 -12.99
CA LEU A 294 -28.94 30.27 -13.06
C LEU A 294 -28.57 30.74 -11.65
N VAL A 295 -27.33 31.17 -11.47
CA VAL A 295 -26.77 31.68 -10.21
C VAL A 295 -26.09 33.04 -10.42
N THR A 296 -26.02 33.83 -9.35
CA THR A 296 -25.33 35.13 -9.35
C THR A 296 -23.82 34.96 -9.20
N SER A 297 -23.03 36.01 -9.40
CA SER A 297 -21.58 35.96 -9.10
C SER A 297 -21.30 35.70 -7.63
N GLU A 298 -22.14 36.20 -6.73
CA GLU A 298 -22.01 36.01 -5.29
C GLU A 298 -22.03 34.52 -4.92
N ALA A 299 -22.75 33.69 -5.69
CA ALA A 299 -22.81 32.24 -5.53
C ALA A 299 -21.47 31.52 -5.78
N LEU A 300 -20.54 32.18 -6.48
CA LEU A 300 -19.23 31.64 -6.80
C LEU A 300 -18.19 31.99 -5.73
N ILE A 301 -18.43 33.02 -4.92
CA ILE A 301 -17.47 33.50 -3.92
C ILE A 301 -17.19 32.39 -2.90
N GLY A 302 -15.91 32.13 -2.65
CA GLY A 302 -15.46 31.10 -1.72
C GLY A 302 -15.52 29.66 -2.24
N LYS A 303 -15.94 29.45 -3.50
CA LYS A 303 -15.67 28.19 -4.22
C LYS A 303 -14.24 28.19 -4.76
N PHE A 304 -13.76 27.05 -5.25
CA PHE A 304 -12.38 26.88 -5.71
C PHE A 304 -12.32 26.53 -7.19
N LEU A 305 -11.38 27.12 -7.92
CA LEU A 305 -11.12 26.77 -9.31
C LEU A 305 -10.63 25.33 -9.44
N ALA A 306 -11.16 24.59 -10.41
CA ALA A 306 -10.73 23.22 -10.69
C ALA A 306 -9.56 23.15 -11.69
N ARG A 307 -9.41 24.20 -12.51
CA ARG A 307 -8.44 24.34 -13.61
C ARG A 307 -7.86 25.74 -13.60
N ASP A 308 -6.69 25.87 -14.20
CA ASP A 308 -6.11 27.18 -14.49
C ASP A 308 -7.00 27.95 -15.46
N VAL A 309 -7.26 29.21 -15.15
CA VAL A 309 -8.04 30.12 -16.00
C VAL A 309 -7.06 31.08 -16.66
N VAL A 310 -6.80 30.86 -17.96
CA VAL A 310 -5.79 31.60 -18.71
C VAL A 310 -6.42 32.30 -19.91
N ASN A 311 -6.01 33.54 -20.16
CA ASN A 311 -6.28 34.21 -21.41
C ASN A 311 -5.47 33.55 -22.54
N MET A 312 -6.14 32.87 -23.47
CA MET A 312 -5.47 32.21 -24.58
C MET A 312 -4.83 33.19 -25.59
N GLU A 313 -5.23 34.47 -25.59
CA GLU A 313 -4.68 35.49 -26.49
C GLU A 313 -3.46 36.21 -25.90
N THR A 314 -3.48 36.51 -24.60
CA THR A 314 -2.40 37.27 -23.93
C THR A 314 -1.44 36.38 -23.12
N GLY A 315 -1.84 35.14 -22.80
CA GLY A 315 -1.11 34.25 -21.90
C GLY A 315 -1.20 34.64 -20.43
N GLU A 316 -2.04 35.62 -20.08
CA GLU A 316 -2.25 36.07 -18.70
C GLU A 316 -3.07 35.05 -17.91
N ILE A 317 -2.61 34.71 -16.70
CA ILE A 317 -3.27 33.77 -15.79
C ILE A 317 -4.17 34.56 -14.85
N PHE A 318 -5.47 34.32 -14.90
CA PHE A 318 -6.46 34.95 -14.01
C PHE A 318 -6.68 34.21 -12.69
N GLY A 319 -6.33 32.93 -12.65
CA GLY A 319 -6.37 32.12 -11.44
C GLY A 319 -5.82 30.73 -11.69
N GLU A 320 -5.14 30.17 -10.70
CA GLU A 320 -4.59 28.82 -10.76
C GLU A 320 -5.60 27.81 -10.18
N ALA A 321 -5.47 26.55 -10.59
CA ALA A 321 -6.24 25.46 -10.04
C ALA A 321 -6.05 25.35 -8.51
N GLY A 322 -7.15 25.36 -7.76
CA GLY A 322 -7.14 25.37 -6.30
C GLY A 322 -7.25 26.75 -5.67
N ASP A 323 -7.21 27.84 -6.45
CA ASP A 323 -7.45 29.19 -5.93
C ASP A 323 -8.91 29.39 -5.55
N ALA A 324 -9.13 30.14 -4.47
CA ALA A 324 -10.46 30.57 -4.07
C ALA A 324 -10.97 31.67 -5.01
N LEU A 325 -12.23 31.56 -5.42
CA LEU A 325 -12.91 32.58 -6.21
C LEU A 325 -13.28 33.76 -5.31
N GLU A 326 -12.62 34.88 -5.53
CA GLU A 326 -12.90 36.16 -4.89
C GLU A 326 -13.74 37.06 -5.81
N GLU A 327 -14.41 38.07 -5.23
CA GLU A 327 -15.25 39.00 -5.98
C GLU A 327 -14.48 39.71 -7.10
N ALA A 328 -13.24 40.13 -6.82
CA ALA A 328 -12.35 40.77 -7.79
C ALA A 328 -12.03 39.86 -8.97
N THR A 329 -11.63 38.61 -8.70
CA THR A 329 -11.29 37.63 -9.75
C THR A 329 -12.49 37.32 -10.63
N ILE A 330 -13.69 37.17 -10.05
CA ILE A 330 -14.92 36.91 -10.83
C ILE A 330 -15.27 38.11 -11.73
N ALA A 331 -15.03 39.34 -11.26
CA ALA A 331 -15.27 40.56 -12.04
C ALA A 331 -14.27 40.67 -13.20
N GLU A 332 -12.98 40.44 -12.95
CA GLU A 332 -11.94 40.43 -13.98
C GLU A 332 -12.22 39.37 -15.05
N MET A 333 -12.55 38.13 -14.66
CA MET A 333 -12.92 37.07 -15.61
C MET A 333 -14.08 37.49 -16.51
N ARG A 334 -15.06 38.24 -15.99
CA ARG A 334 -16.18 38.76 -16.79
C ARG A 334 -15.77 39.88 -17.75
N ASP A 335 -14.94 40.81 -17.29
CA ASP A 335 -14.48 41.94 -18.10
C ASP A 335 -13.63 41.48 -19.28
N TYR A 336 -12.86 40.41 -19.09
CA TYR A 336 -12.08 39.74 -20.14
C TYR A 336 -12.87 38.73 -20.98
N GLY A 337 -14.17 38.57 -20.71
CA GLY A 337 -15.05 37.73 -21.53
C GLY A 337 -14.86 36.22 -21.34
N ILE A 338 -14.34 35.78 -20.20
CA ILE A 338 -14.24 34.36 -19.86
C ILE A 338 -15.65 33.83 -19.60
N ASP A 339 -16.13 33.01 -20.52
CA ASP A 339 -17.51 32.53 -20.56
C ASP A 339 -17.69 31.13 -19.97
N LEU A 340 -16.61 30.45 -19.60
CA LEU A 340 -16.64 29.11 -19.03
C LEU A 340 -15.55 28.96 -17.97
N ILE A 341 -15.95 28.54 -16.77
CA ILE A 341 -15.05 28.19 -15.67
C ILE A 341 -15.42 26.84 -15.07
N GLU A 342 -14.42 26.11 -14.61
CA GLU A 342 -14.58 24.84 -13.89
C GLU A 342 -14.30 25.04 -12.40
N VAL A 343 -15.22 24.60 -11.56
CA VAL A 343 -15.22 24.89 -10.12
C VAL A 343 -15.48 23.60 -9.33
N LEU A 344 -14.84 23.45 -8.17
CA LEU A 344 -14.97 22.29 -7.27
C LEU A 344 -16.22 22.34 -6.38
#